data_AF-A0A355UM92-F1
#
_entry.id   AF-A0A355UM92-F1
#
_cell.length_a   1.000
_cell.length_b   1.000
_cell.length_c   1.000
_cell.angle_alpha   90.00
_cell.angle_beta   90.00
_cell.angle_gamma   90.00
#
_symmetry.space_group_name_H-M   'P 1'
#
loop_
_entity.id
_entity.type
_entity.pdbx_description
1 polymer ?
#
loop_
_entity_poly.entity_id
_entity_poly.type
_entity_poly.pdbx_seq_one_letter_code
_entity_poly.pdbx_strand_id
1 'polypeptide(L)'
;MGAFSVFIDYIKNIFSKLNQYTVLQLLWVIAIYYFVMNSLLDFALTIDSETIDISRINRILEYNESILSFLRKYEVIWIGFTTLLFLASIIVILVTHVLFEDYIFIRSCSRYGGDLSVWSLLIYGTYKLYILTGSYYGIVLFAISVLAYLVKEKKSNLFRRFL
;
A
#
# COMPACT_ATOMS: atom_id res chain seq x y z
N MET A 1 30.49 -24.08 -13.88
CA MET A 1 30.04 -23.07 -12.90
C MET A 1 28.57 -22.84 -13.13
N GLY A 2 27.75 -23.50 -12.30
CA GLY A 2 26.40 -23.91 -12.67
C GLY A 2 25.31 -22.90 -12.33
N ALA A 3 24.16 -23.02 -13.01
CA ALA A 3 22.95 -22.22 -12.82
C ALA A 3 22.54 -21.97 -11.36
N PHE A 4 22.95 -22.85 -10.44
CA PHE A 4 22.77 -22.70 -9.00
C PHE A 4 23.48 -21.48 -8.39
N SER A 5 24.70 -21.13 -8.84
CA SER A 5 25.38 -19.92 -8.35
C SER A 5 24.70 -18.65 -8.85
N VAL A 6 24.23 -18.66 -10.10
CA VAL A 6 23.45 -17.56 -10.69
C VAL A 6 22.14 -17.35 -9.93
N PHE A 7 21.45 -18.43 -9.55
CA PHE A 7 20.23 -18.35 -8.74
C PHE A 7 20.49 -17.81 -7.33
N ILE A 8 21.57 -18.25 -6.66
CA ILE A 8 21.96 -17.73 -5.34
C ILE A 8 22.31 -16.24 -5.42
N ASP A 9 23.06 -15.82 -6.43
CA ASP A 9 23.43 -14.41 -6.61
C ASP A 9 22.20 -13.55 -6.93
N TYR A 10 21.24 -14.09 -7.69
CA TYR A 10 19.96 -13.44 -7.95
C TYR A 10 19.13 -13.27 -6.67
N ILE A 11 19.00 -14.32 -5.86
CA ILE A 11 18.32 -14.26 -4.56
C ILE A 11 19.01 -13.25 -3.64
N LYS A 12 20.33 -13.32 -3.49
CA LYS A 12 21.09 -12.36 -2.66
C LYS A 12 20.87 -10.93 -3.10
N ASN A 13 20.82 -10.68 -4.41
CA ASN A 13 20.56 -9.36 -4.97
C ASN A 13 19.11 -8.87 -4.76
N ILE A 14 18.14 -9.78 -4.65
CA ILE A 14 16.77 -9.44 -4.26
C ILE A 14 16.74 -9.09 -2.77
N PHE A 15 17.30 -9.96 -1.92
CA PHE A 15 17.31 -9.76 -0.47
C PHE A 15 18.10 -8.51 -0.05
N SER A 16 19.17 -8.16 -0.76
CA SER A 16 19.94 -6.94 -0.50
C SER A 16 19.19 -5.65 -0.83
N LYS A 17 18.14 -5.72 -1.66
CA LYS A 17 17.28 -4.58 -2.03
C LYS A 17 16.04 -4.48 -1.16
N LEU A 18 15.81 -5.43 -0.25
CA LEU A 18 14.67 -5.38 0.66
C LEU A 18 14.89 -4.26 1.68
N ASN A 19 13.85 -3.44 1.82
CA ASN A 19 13.70 -2.44 2.86
C ASN A 19 12.96 -3.07 4.07
N GLN A 20 13.19 -2.53 5.27
CA GLN A 20 12.36 -2.73 6.47
C GLN A 20 10.85 -2.66 6.20
N TYR A 21 10.39 -1.88 5.22
CA TYR A 21 8.97 -1.73 4.86
C TYR A 21 8.49 -2.65 3.73
N THR A 22 9.29 -3.60 3.24
CA THR A 22 8.97 -4.34 2.01
C THR A 22 7.66 -5.13 2.11
N VAL A 23 7.38 -5.73 3.28
CA VAL A 23 6.12 -6.47 3.49
C VAL A 23 4.90 -5.54 3.38
N LEU A 24 5.00 -4.34 3.95
CA LEU A 24 3.93 -3.34 3.91
C LEU A 24 3.74 -2.76 2.50
N GLN A 25 4.85 -2.50 1.80
CA GLN A 25 4.85 -2.09 0.41
C GLN A 25 4.20 -3.14 -0.49
N LEU A 26 4.54 -4.41 -0.30
CA LEU A 26 3.96 -5.52 -1.05
C LEU A 26 2.46 -5.63 -0.79
N LEU A 27 2.04 -5.56 0.47
CA LEU A 27 0.62 -5.58 0.85
C LEU A 27 -0.15 -4.43 0.18
N TRP A 28 0.42 -3.23 0.19
CA TRP A 28 -0.18 -2.08 -0.46
C TRP A 28 -0.30 -2.24 -1.98
N VAL A 29 0.75 -2.73 -2.64
CA VAL A 29 0.73 -3.00 -4.10
C VAL A 29 -0.32 -4.05 -4.44
N ILE A 30 -0.44 -5.12 -3.66
CA ILE A 30 -1.49 -6.14 -3.83
C ILE A 30 -2.88 -5.50 -3.70
N ALA A 31 -3.09 -4.61 -2.73
CA ALA A 31 -4.36 -3.90 -2.57
C ALA A 31 -4.69 -3.02 -3.79
N ILE A 32 -3.71 -2.28 -4.34
CA ILE A 32 -3.92 -1.50 -5.57
C ILE A 32 -4.34 -2.41 -6.72
N TYR A 33 -3.62 -3.51 -6.96
CA TYR A 33 -3.97 -4.45 -8.04
C TYR A 33 -5.39 -5.00 -7.88
N TYR A 34 -5.75 -5.38 -6.66
CA TYR A 34 -7.10 -5.84 -6.34
C TYR A 34 -8.16 -4.78 -6.70
N PHE A 35 -7.98 -3.52 -6.30
CA PHE A 35 -8.94 -2.45 -6.61
C PHE A 35 -8.97 -2.06 -8.10
N VAL A 36 -7.83 -2.05 -8.79
CA VAL A 36 -7.78 -1.82 -10.24
C VAL A 36 -8.54 -2.91 -10.99
N MET A 37 -8.34 -4.18 -10.64
CA MET A 37 -9.03 -5.29 -11.30
C MET A 37 -10.54 -5.22 -11.11
N ASN A 38 -11.03 -4.90 -9.90
CA ASN A 38 -12.46 -4.71 -9.68
C ASN A 38 -13.00 -3.51 -10.47
N SER A 39 -12.29 -2.37 -10.48
CA SER A 39 -12.68 -1.19 -11.26
C SER A 39 -12.75 -1.46 -12.77
N LEU A 40 -11.81 -2.23 -13.33
CA LEU A 40 -11.82 -2.63 -14.74
C LEU A 40 -12.99 -3.56 -15.05
N LEU A 41 -13.31 -4.49 -14.14
CA LEU A 41 -14.43 -5.40 -14.31
C LEU A 41 -15.77 -4.64 -14.28
N ASP A 42 -15.97 -3.76 -13.31
CA ASP A 42 -17.14 -2.89 -13.22
C ASP A 42 -17.30 -2.02 -14.47
N PHE A 43 -16.19 -1.47 -14.97
CA PHE A 43 -16.17 -0.67 -16.19
C PHE A 43 -16.57 -1.51 -17.42
N ALA A 44 -16.01 -2.71 -17.57
CA ALA A 44 -16.31 -3.60 -18.68
C ALA A 44 -17.79 -4.01 -18.68
N LEU A 45 -18.33 -4.38 -17.52
CA LEU A 45 -19.75 -4.72 -17.36
C LEU A 45 -20.68 -3.53 -17.60
N THR A 46 -20.24 -2.30 -17.33
CA THR A 46 -21.01 -1.09 -17.63
C THR A 46 -21.11 -0.82 -19.13
N ILE A 47 -20.08 -1.17 -19.90
CA ILE A 47 -20.03 -0.93 -21.35
C ILE A 47 -20.77 -2.01 -22.13
N ASP A 48 -20.57 -3.28 -21.78
CA ASP A 48 -21.17 -4.40 -22.50
C ASP A 48 -21.46 -5.57 -21.55
N SER A 49 -22.60 -5.48 -20.88
CA SER A 49 -23.07 -6.52 -19.96
C SER A 49 -23.57 -7.78 -20.67
N GLU A 50 -23.85 -7.74 -21.97
CA GLU A 50 -24.49 -8.83 -22.71
C GLU A 50 -23.48 -9.80 -23.34
N THR A 51 -22.29 -9.31 -23.74
CA THR A 51 -21.26 -10.18 -24.34
C THR A 51 -20.27 -10.77 -23.35
N ILE A 52 -20.14 -10.16 -22.17
CA ILE A 52 -19.21 -10.62 -21.13
C ILE A 52 -19.83 -11.80 -20.37
N ASP A 53 -19.42 -13.02 -20.70
CA ASP A 53 -19.80 -14.22 -19.95
C ASP A 53 -19.11 -14.26 -18.57
N ILE A 54 -19.82 -13.75 -17.57
CA ILE A 54 -19.38 -13.66 -16.18
C ILE A 54 -19.47 -15.02 -15.45
N SER A 55 -20.18 -16.01 -16.02
CA SER A 55 -20.46 -17.28 -15.34
C SER A 55 -19.20 -18.04 -14.93
N ARG A 56 -18.14 -17.92 -15.74
CA ARG A 56 -16.83 -18.57 -15.48
C ARG A 56 -16.04 -17.93 -14.34
N ILE A 57 -16.37 -16.69 -13.97
CA ILE A 57 -15.67 -15.92 -12.93
C ILE A 57 -16.56 -15.59 -11.72
N ASN A 58 -17.81 -16.08 -11.68
CA ASN A 58 -18.74 -15.85 -10.55
C ASN A 58 -18.12 -16.15 -9.19
N ARG A 59 -17.37 -17.25 -9.07
CA ARG A 59 -16.69 -17.60 -7.80
C ARG A 59 -15.66 -16.56 -7.37
N ILE A 60 -14.98 -15.91 -8.33
CA ILE A 60 -14.01 -14.84 -8.06
C ILE A 60 -14.78 -13.59 -7.61
N LEU A 61 -15.90 -13.28 -8.25
CA LEU A 61 -16.77 -12.17 -7.87
C LEU A 61 -17.34 -12.31 -6.46
N GLU A 62 -17.87 -13.49 -6.12
CA GLU A 62 -18.35 -13.80 -4.77
C GLU A 62 -17.24 -13.63 -3.72
N TYR A 63 -16.02 -14.07 -4.05
CA TYR A 63 -14.87 -13.89 -3.18
C TYR A 63 -14.49 -12.41 -3.02
N ASN A 64 -14.53 -11.64 -4.11
CA ASN A 64 -14.26 -10.20 -4.09
C ASN A 64 -15.29 -9.47 -3.23
N GLU A 65 -16.59 -9.75 -3.41
CA GLU A 65 -17.66 -9.19 -2.58
C GLU A 65 -17.49 -9.55 -1.10
N SER A 66 -17.07 -10.77 -0.79
CA SER A 66 -16.76 -11.18 0.58
C SER A 66 -15.62 -10.36 1.20
N ILE A 67 -14.55 -10.10 0.43
CA ILE A 67 -13.45 -9.24 0.88
C ILE A 67 -13.93 -7.80 1.10
N LEU A 68 -14.66 -7.22 0.15
CA LEU A 68 -15.17 -5.85 0.27
C LEU A 68 -16.13 -5.70 1.46
N SER A 69 -17.00 -6.69 1.65
CA SER A 69 -17.91 -6.76 2.80
C SER A 69 -17.15 -6.85 4.12
N PHE A 70 -16.10 -7.68 4.17
CA PHE A 70 -15.21 -7.76 5.34
C PHE A 70 -14.55 -6.40 5.63
N LEU A 71 -13.95 -5.76 4.64
CA LEU A 71 -13.30 -4.46 4.81
C LEU A 71 -14.28 -3.39 5.28
N ARG A 72 -15.49 -3.37 4.72
CA ARG A 72 -16.55 -2.42 5.11
C ARG A 72 -17.03 -2.67 6.53
N LYS A 73 -17.21 -3.93 6.92
CA LYS A 73 -17.65 -4.32 8.28
C LYS A 73 -16.64 -3.90 9.34
N TYR A 74 -15.35 -4.06 9.06
CA TYR A 74 -14.28 -3.78 10.01
C TYR A 74 -13.64 -2.38 9.82
N GLU A 75 -14.22 -1.52 8.99
CA GLU A 75 -13.65 -0.21 8.65
C GLU A 75 -13.38 0.65 9.89
N VAL A 76 -14.37 0.77 10.77
CA VAL A 76 -14.28 1.57 12.01
C VAL A 76 -13.23 0.99 12.96
N ILE A 77 -13.17 -0.33 13.04
CA ILE A 77 -12.19 -1.03 13.87
C ILE A 77 -10.78 -0.81 13.33
N TRP A 78 -10.61 -0.88 12.00
CA TRP A 78 -9.32 -0.66 11.34
C TRP A 78 -8.77 0.74 11.59
N ILE A 79 -9.58 1.80 11.40
CA ILE A 79 -9.12 3.16 11.67
C ILE A 79 -8.87 3.40 13.17
N GLY A 80 -9.70 2.80 14.03
CA GLY A 80 -9.52 2.83 15.48
C GLY A 80 -8.17 2.23 15.90
N PHE A 81 -7.88 0.99 15.47
CA PHE A 81 -6.59 0.35 15.73
C PHE A 81 -5.40 1.11 15.15
N THR A 82 -5.55 1.66 13.95
CA THR A 82 -4.49 2.46 13.32
C THR A 82 -4.15 3.70 14.14
N THR A 83 -5.18 4.39 14.64
CA THR A 83 -5.02 5.57 15.51
C THR A 83 -4.40 5.20 16.85
N LEU A 84 -4.86 4.11 17.46
CA LEU A 84 -4.29 3.62 18.73
C LEU A 84 -2.83 3.20 18.57
N LEU A 85 -2.46 2.54 17.46
CA LEU A 85 -1.07 2.20 17.14
C LEU A 85 -0.21 3.45 16.97
N PHE A 86 -0.73 4.48 16.31
CA PHE A 86 -0.02 5.75 16.17
C PHE A 86 0.22 6.42 17.53
N LEU A 87 -0.82 6.51 18.38
CA LEU A 87 -0.68 7.06 19.73
C LEU A 87 0.28 6.25 20.61
N ALA A 88 0.18 4.92 20.56
CA ALA A 88 1.10 4.04 21.26
C ALA A 88 2.55 4.25 20.80
N SER A 89 2.77 4.48 19.50
CA SER A 89 4.11 4.76 18.97
C SER A 89 4.71 6.04 19.54
N ILE A 90 3.92 7.11 19.72
CA ILE A 90 4.39 8.36 20.32
C ILE A 90 4.89 8.10 21.75
N ILE A 91 4.10 7.36 22.55
CA ILE A 91 4.46 7.01 23.93
C ILE A 91 5.75 6.19 23.95
N VAL A 92 5.85 5.15 23.11
CA VAL A 92 7.03 4.28 23.06
C VAL A 92 8.28 5.05 22.58
N ILE A 93 8.14 5.96 21.61
CA ILE A 93 9.23 6.83 21.17
C ILE A 93 9.70 7.73 22.30
N LEU A 94 8.79 8.35 23.06
CA LEU A 94 9.15 9.20 24.21
C LEU A 94 9.84 8.40 25.32
N VAL A 95 9.28 7.25 25.70
CA VAL A 95 9.87 6.37 26.72
C VAL A 95 11.26 5.89 26.31
N THR A 96 11.42 5.49 25.05
CA THR A 96 12.73 5.04 24.55
C THR A 96 13.73 6.18 24.43
N HIS A 97 13.29 7.40 24.15
CA HIS A 97 14.19 8.53 24.12
C HIS A 97 14.72 8.90 25.51
N VAL A 98 13.89 8.76 26.56
CA VAL A 98 14.25 9.09 27.95
C VAL A 98 15.05 7.98 28.64
N LEU A 99 14.61 6.72 28.52
CA LEU A 99 15.21 5.60 29.27
C LEU A 99 16.35 4.89 28.52
N PHE A 100 16.40 5.04 27.20
CA PHE A 100 17.31 4.28 26.34
C PHE A 100 18.06 5.20 25.37
N GLU A 101 18.46 6.38 25.83
CA GLU A 101 19.09 7.43 25.02
C GLU A 101 20.30 6.92 24.21
N ASP A 102 21.16 6.13 24.87
CA ASP A 102 22.39 5.56 24.30
C ASP A 102 22.16 4.31 23.43
N TYR A 103 20.97 3.72 23.47
CA TYR A 103 20.66 2.47 22.76
C TYR A 103 20.01 2.75 21.40
N ILE A 104 20.85 3.10 20.41
CA ILE A 104 20.42 3.45 19.04
C ILE A 104 19.51 2.38 18.41
N PHE A 105 19.81 1.09 18.60
CA PHE A 105 19.00 0.01 18.05
C PHE A 105 17.56 0.02 18.60
N ILE A 106 17.40 0.16 19.91
CA ILE A 106 16.08 0.22 20.58
C ILE A 106 15.29 1.43 20.08
N ARG A 107 15.96 2.59 19.94
CA ARG A 107 15.34 3.81 19.39
C ARG A 107 14.96 3.70 17.92
N SER A 108 15.66 2.88 17.14
CA SER A 108 15.26 2.60 15.75
C SER A 108 14.01 1.72 15.70
N CYS A 109 13.93 0.70 16.56
CA CYS A 109 12.76 -0.18 16.64
C CYS A 109 11.53 0.51 17.21
N SER A 110 11.66 1.53 18.07
CA SER A 110 10.52 2.23 18.68
C SER A 110 9.63 2.95 17.67
N ARG A 111 10.17 3.31 16.50
CA ARG A 111 9.42 3.94 15.41
C ARG A 111 8.50 2.99 14.65
N TYR A 112 8.67 1.68 14.84
CA TYR A 112 7.97 0.66 14.07
C TYR A 112 6.44 0.79 14.13
N GLY A 113 5.88 1.07 15.31
CA GLY A 113 4.43 1.28 15.45
C GLY A 113 3.92 2.49 14.66
N GLY A 114 4.72 3.55 14.61
CA GLY A 114 4.42 4.76 13.83
C GLY A 114 4.45 4.44 12.34
N ASP A 115 5.51 3.81 11.87
CA ASP A 115 5.64 3.42 10.46
C ASP A 115 4.50 2.49 10.01
N LEU A 116 4.14 1.50 10.84
CA LEU A 116 2.99 0.62 10.60
C LEU A 116 1.69 1.40 10.49
N SER A 117 1.46 2.37 11.37
CA SER A 117 0.24 3.18 11.32
C SER A 117 0.17 4.04 10.06
N VAL A 118 1.30 4.60 9.59
CA VAL A 118 1.35 5.36 8.33
C VAL A 118 1.04 4.46 7.14
N TRP A 119 1.63 3.27 7.09
CA TRP A 119 1.32 2.31 6.02
C TRP A 119 -0.12 1.83 6.07
N SER A 120 -0.67 1.58 7.26
CA SER A 120 -2.08 1.23 7.44
C SER A 120 -3.00 2.33 6.93
N LEU A 121 -2.72 3.60 7.26
CA LEU A 121 -3.46 4.76 6.74
C LEU A 121 -3.35 4.88 5.22
N LEU A 122 -2.18 4.57 4.65
CA LEU A 122 -1.95 4.63 3.22
C LEU A 122 -2.80 3.58 2.49
N ILE A 123 -2.84 2.35 2.99
CA ILE A 123 -3.68 1.26 2.46
C ILE A 123 -5.16 1.60 2.62
N TYR A 124 -5.56 2.13 3.78
CA TYR A 124 -6.92 2.61 4.05
C TYR A 124 -7.32 3.72 3.08
N GLY A 125 -6.42 4.67 2.82
CA GLY A 125 -6.62 5.74 1.85
C GLY A 125 -6.86 5.20 0.44
N THR A 126 -6.08 4.20 -0.01
CA THR A 126 -6.33 3.54 -1.31
C THR A 126 -7.68 2.84 -1.37
N TYR A 127 -8.10 2.19 -0.27
CA TYR A 127 -9.43 1.58 -0.17
C TYR A 127 -10.54 2.63 -0.27
N LYS A 128 -10.45 3.74 0.48
CA LYS A 128 -11.45 4.81 0.43
C LYS A 128 -11.49 5.50 -0.92
N LEU A 129 -10.33 5.68 -1.56
CA LEU A 129 -10.24 6.21 -2.92
C LEU A 129 -11.00 5.30 -3.90
N TYR A 130 -10.79 3.98 -3.82
CA TYR A 130 -11.52 3.01 -4.64
C TYR A 130 -13.04 3.10 -4.43
N ILE A 131 -13.51 3.08 -3.18
CA ILE A 131 -14.94 3.19 -2.87
C ILE A 131 -15.55 4.50 -3.39
N LEU A 132 -14.78 5.59 -3.39
CA LEU A 132 -15.24 6.89 -3.89
C LEU A 132 -15.33 6.94 -5.42
N THR A 133 -14.39 6.33 -6.13
CA THR A 133 -14.25 6.46 -7.58
C THR A 133 -14.89 5.32 -8.37
N GLY A 134 -15.11 4.16 -7.73
CA GLY A 134 -15.68 2.97 -8.35
C GLY A 134 -14.94 2.55 -9.62
N SER A 135 -15.68 2.40 -10.71
CA SER A 135 -15.17 2.01 -12.03
C SER A 135 -14.11 2.94 -12.60
N TYR A 136 -14.01 4.19 -12.14
CA TYR A 136 -13.00 5.16 -12.58
C TYR A 136 -11.69 5.13 -11.79
N TYR A 137 -11.55 4.23 -10.80
CA TYR A 137 -10.37 4.16 -9.92
C TYR A 137 -9.05 4.10 -10.70
N GLY A 138 -8.97 3.29 -11.76
CA GLY A 138 -7.75 3.18 -12.58
C GLY A 138 -7.31 4.52 -13.19
N ILE A 139 -8.26 5.31 -13.70
CA ILE A 139 -7.98 6.64 -14.29
C ILE A 139 -7.53 7.62 -13.20
N VAL A 140 -8.18 7.60 -12.04
CA VAL A 140 -7.81 8.46 -10.91
C VAL A 140 -6.42 8.12 -10.39
N LEU A 141 -6.07 6.83 -10.30
CA LEU A 141 -4.73 6.39 -9.90
C LEU A 141 -3.67 6.84 -10.91
N PHE A 142 -3.97 6.78 -12.20
CA PHE A 142 -3.10 7.31 -13.25
C PHE A 142 -2.90 8.83 -13.09
N ALA A 143 -3.97 9.59 -12.87
CA ALA A 143 -3.90 11.03 -12.67
C ALA A 143 -3.05 11.40 -11.43
N ILE A 144 -3.23 10.69 -10.31
CA ILE A 144 -2.41 10.85 -9.10
C ILE A 144 -0.94 10.56 -9.40
N SER A 145 -0.65 9.53 -10.18
CA SER A 145 0.72 9.15 -10.56
C SER A 145 1.39 10.22 -11.42
N VAL A 146 0.67 10.81 -12.37
CA VAL A 146 1.15 11.94 -13.18
C VAL A 146 1.40 13.16 -12.31
N LEU A 147 0.48 13.51 -11.40
CA LEU A 147 0.67 14.63 -10.47
C LEU A 147 1.90 14.41 -9.58
N ALA A 148 2.08 13.21 -9.04
CA ALA A 148 3.24 12.86 -8.23
C ALA A 148 4.55 12.99 -9.01
N TYR A 149 4.57 12.57 -10.28
CA TYR A 149 5.71 12.75 -11.17
C TYR A 149 6.03 14.23 -11.40
N LEU A 150 5.04 15.04 -11.72
CA LEU A 150 5.21 16.49 -11.94
C LEU A 150 5.73 17.21 -10.69
N VAL A 151 5.25 16.84 -9.51
CA VAL A 151 5.73 17.39 -8.23
C VAL A 151 7.20 17.02 -8.01
N LYS A 152 7.57 15.77 -8.29
CA LYS A 152 8.97 15.30 -8.18
C LYS A 152 9.88 16.04 -9.14
N GLU A 153 9.44 16.23 -10.39
CA GLU A 153 10.20 16.94 -11.42
C GLU A 153 10.40 18.41 -11.06
N LYS A 154 9.33 19.11 -10.63
CA LYS A 154 9.44 20.50 -10.16
C LYS A 154 10.43 20.64 -9.00
N LYS A 155 10.41 19.72 -8.02
CA LYS A 155 11.35 19.74 -6.90
C LYS A 155 12.80 19.57 -7.38
N SER A 156 13.05 18.66 -8.32
CA SER A 156 14.37 18.44 -8.93
C SER A 156 14.88 19.68 -9.68
N ASN A 157 14.02 20.29 -10.49
CA ASN A 157 14.35 21.50 -11.26
C ASN A 157 14.58 22.72 -10.36
N LEU A 158 13.85 22.84 -9.25
CA LEU A 158 14.06 23.88 -8.26
C LEU A 158 15.45 23.70 -7.60
N PHE A 159 15.80 22.48 -7.21
CA PHE A 159 17.10 22.17 -6.61
C PHE A 159 18.28 22.46 -7.57
N ARG A 160 18.12 22.17 -8.87
CA ARG A 160 19.11 22.52 -9.91
C ARG A 160 19.24 24.02 -10.20
N ARG A 161 18.24 24.84 -9.85
CA ARG A 161 18.34 26.31 -9.99
C ARG A 161 19.04 26.97 -8.80
N PHE A 162 19.18 26.27 -7.68
CA PHE A 162 19.85 26.75 -6.48
C PHE A 162 21.32 26.29 -6.37
N LEU A 163 21.80 25.49 -7.32
CA LEU A 163 23.16 24.94 -7.41
C LEU A 163 23.82 25.46 -8.67
#